data_AF-A0A8D0G684-F1
#
_entry.id   AF-A0A8D0G684-F1
#
_cell.length_a   1.000
_cell.length_b   1.000
_cell.length_c   1.000
_cell.angle_alpha   90.00
_cell.angle_beta   90.00
_cell.angle_gamma   90.00
#
_symmetry.space_group_name_H-M   'P 1'
#
loop_
_entity.id
_entity.type
_entity.pdbx_description
1 polymer ?
#
loop_
_entity_poly.entity_id
_entity_poly.type
_entity_poly.pdbx_seq_one_letter_code
_entity_poly.pdbx_strand_id
1 'polypeptide(L)'
;MQQEMVQIIWMDYLVFINSKVVGSNNKVQEFKLFSDLVNRCLVTVPTRYPIPFSTADYWTNYEFHNKVIFFYLSCVPKSQHSKTLEQFCSIMPTNPGLALRLLQQYWEEGTVQILKLQAKMFTYNITTCLAIWKIAISAECFLKGQREVHHLYQRAFQKLPLCATLWKDQLLFEASGGGKTDNLRKLVSKCQEVGVSLDELLNLNTYRTENKNH
;
A
#
# COMPACT_ATOMS: atom_id res chain seq x y z
N MET A 1 14.12 0.53 -23.66
CA MET A 1 14.05 1.35 -24.89
C MET A 1 12.68 1.33 -25.57
N GLN A 2 12.23 0.27 -26.24
CA GLN A 2 10.96 0.33 -27.01
C GLN A 2 9.71 0.55 -26.11
N GLN A 3 9.65 -0.11 -24.95
CA GLN A 3 8.53 0.07 -24.01
C GLN A 3 8.52 1.44 -23.35
N GLU A 4 9.67 1.96 -22.94
CA GLU A 4 9.78 3.31 -22.37
C GLU A 4 9.35 4.37 -23.39
N MET A 5 9.71 4.21 -24.66
CA MET A 5 9.26 5.11 -25.73
C MET A 5 7.73 5.11 -25.88
N VAL A 6 7.10 3.93 -25.83
CA VAL A 6 5.63 3.81 -25.88
C VAL A 6 4.98 4.51 -24.68
N GLN A 7 5.54 4.37 -23.48
CA GLN A 7 5.06 5.05 -22.28
C GLN A 7 5.16 6.57 -22.42
N ILE A 8 6.27 7.09 -22.96
CA ILE A 8 6.47 8.52 -23.20
C ILE A 8 5.44 9.04 -24.21
N ILE A 9 5.29 8.36 -25.36
CA ILE A 9 4.31 8.75 -26.40
C ILE A 9 2.89 8.80 -25.82
N TRP A 10 2.50 7.82 -25.01
CA TRP A 10 1.19 7.82 -24.36
C TRP A 10 1.01 9.01 -23.44
N MET A 11 2.00 9.34 -22.60
CA MET A 11 1.92 10.49 -21.70
C MET A 11 1.83 11.81 -22.48
N ASP A 12 2.68 11.99 -23.49
CA ASP A 12 2.66 13.21 -24.32
C ASP A 12 1.32 13.37 -25.04
N TYR A 13 0.76 12.27 -25.54
CA TYR A 13 -0.55 12.28 -26.18
C TYR A 13 -1.68 12.61 -25.20
N LEU A 14 -1.66 12.04 -23.99
CA LEU A 14 -2.65 12.34 -22.95
C LEU A 14 -2.59 13.82 -22.52
N VAL A 15 -1.38 14.37 -22.36
CA VAL A 15 -1.18 15.78 -22.04
C VAL A 15 -1.71 16.68 -23.16
N PHE A 16 -1.40 16.33 -24.42
CA PHE A 16 -1.90 17.05 -25.59
C PHE A 16 -3.44 17.06 -25.64
N ILE A 17 -4.09 15.90 -25.49
CA ILE A 17 -5.56 15.82 -25.51
C ILE A 17 -6.17 16.59 -24.35
N ASN A 18 -5.60 16.50 -23.14
CA ASN A 18 -6.09 17.28 -21.99
C ASN A 18 -6.05 18.81 -22.27
N SER A 19 -5.00 19.31 -22.93
CA SER A 19 -4.92 20.72 -23.34
C SER A 19 -6.06 21.13 -24.27
N LYS A 20 -6.53 20.22 -25.14
CA LYS A 20 -7.68 20.44 -26.03
C LYS A 20 -9.00 20.41 -25.27
N VAL A 21 -9.16 19.50 -24.31
CA VAL A 21 -10.36 19.39 -23.47
C VAL A 21 -10.57 20.68 -22.65
N VAL A 22 -9.50 21.22 -22.07
CA VAL A 22 -9.55 22.47 -21.27
C VAL A 22 -10.02 23.66 -22.10
N GLY A 23 -9.59 23.75 -23.36
CA GLY A 23 -9.96 24.81 -24.29
C GLY A 23 -11.28 24.61 -25.04
N SER A 24 -11.99 23.50 -24.83
CA SER A 24 -13.21 23.17 -25.56
C SER A 24 -14.47 23.79 -24.96
N ASN A 25 -15.41 24.17 -25.84
CA ASN A 25 -16.75 24.65 -25.45
C ASN A 25 -17.66 23.50 -24.95
N ASN A 26 -17.41 22.26 -25.38
CA ASN A 26 -18.19 21.07 -25.00
C ASN A 26 -17.40 20.16 -24.04
N LYS A 27 -17.12 20.69 -22.85
CA LYS A 27 -16.25 20.05 -21.85
C LYS A 27 -16.72 18.66 -21.43
N VAL A 28 -18.02 18.41 -21.37
CA VAL A 28 -18.57 17.13 -20.86
C VAL A 28 -18.29 15.98 -21.84
N GLN A 29 -18.50 16.20 -23.15
CA GLN A 29 -18.28 15.16 -24.15
C GLN A 29 -16.79 14.90 -24.37
N GLU A 30 -15.99 15.96 -24.46
CA GLU A 30 -14.54 15.86 -24.59
C GLU A 30 -13.89 15.17 -23.38
N PHE A 31 -14.39 15.44 -22.17
CA PHE A 31 -13.89 14.76 -20.98
C PHE A 31 -14.22 13.26 -20.98
N LYS A 32 -15.39 12.85 -21.50
CA LYS A 32 -15.70 11.41 -21.66
C LYS A 32 -14.74 10.72 -22.64
N LEU A 33 -14.44 11.37 -23.76
CA LEU A 33 -13.46 10.86 -24.73
C LEU A 33 -12.07 10.77 -24.10
N PHE A 34 -11.69 11.76 -23.27
CA PHE A 34 -10.44 11.73 -22.52
C PHE A 34 -10.40 10.59 -21.50
N SER A 35 -11.46 10.36 -20.72
CA SER A 35 -11.55 9.22 -19.80
C SER A 35 -11.43 7.87 -20.53
N ASP A 36 -12.08 7.73 -21.69
CA ASP A 36 -11.94 6.52 -22.53
C ASP A 36 -10.51 6.33 -23.02
N LEU A 37 -9.86 7.42 -23.45
CA LEU A 37 -8.48 7.39 -23.89
C LEU A 37 -7.52 6.95 -22.77
N VAL A 38 -7.73 7.44 -21.54
CA VAL A 38 -6.97 7.01 -20.36
C VAL A 38 -7.17 5.52 -20.10
N ASN A 39 -8.41 5.01 -20.17
CA ASN A 39 -8.66 3.58 -20.01
C ASN A 39 -7.96 2.75 -21.10
N ARG A 40 -7.99 3.20 -22.36
CA ARG A 40 -7.27 2.55 -23.46
C ARG A 40 -5.75 2.55 -23.23
N CYS A 41 -5.18 3.64 -22.73
CA CYS A 41 -3.77 3.71 -22.35
C CYS A 41 -3.43 2.66 -21.28
N LEU A 42 -4.25 2.55 -20.23
CA LEU A 42 -4.00 1.62 -19.12
C LEU A 42 -4.13 0.15 -19.55
N VAL A 43 -5.03 -0.17 -20.48
CA VAL A 43 -5.22 -1.54 -21.00
C VAL A 43 -4.13 -1.94 -22.01
N THR A 44 -3.61 -0.99 -22.79
CA THR A 44 -2.63 -1.29 -23.84
C THR A 44 -1.20 -1.45 -23.34
N VAL A 45 -0.83 -0.76 -22.26
CA VAL A 45 0.53 -0.87 -21.70
C VAL A 45 0.59 -2.04 -20.72
N PRO A 46 1.53 -3.00 -20.93
CA PRO A 46 1.62 -4.18 -20.07
C PRO A 46 2.07 -3.81 -18.66
N THR A 47 1.50 -4.51 -17.68
CA THR A 47 1.90 -4.43 -16.26
C THR A 47 2.75 -5.62 -15.84
N ARG A 48 2.80 -6.70 -16.63
CA ARG A 48 3.53 -7.94 -16.34
C ARG A 48 4.69 -8.10 -17.31
N TYR A 49 5.86 -8.35 -16.76
CA TYR A 49 7.12 -8.46 -17.47
C TYR A 49 7.75 -9.82 -17.15
N PRO A 50 8.30 -10.54 -18.14
CA PRO A 50 8.96 -11.82 -17.86
C PRO A 50 10.22 -11.59 -17.02
N ILE A 51 10.45 -12.45 -16.04
CA ILE A 51 11.67 -12.40 -15.23
C ILE A 51 12.82 -13.01 -16.04
N PRO A 52 14.02 -12.40 -16.04
CA PRO A 52 15.18 -12.98 -16.73
C PRO A 52 15.40 -14.43 -16.29
N PHE A 53 15.61 -15.34 -17.25
CA PHE A 53 15.90 -16.76 -17.02
C PHE A 53 14.77 -17.59 -16.38
N SER A 54 13.55 -17.06 -16.24
CA SER A 54 12.35 -17.84 -15.90
C SER A 54 11.25 -17.59 -16.94
N THR A 55 10.80 -18.66 -17.60
CA THR A 55 9.69 -18.59 -18.56
C THR A 55 8.32 -18.74 -17.88
N ALA A 56 8.30 -19.09 -16.60
CA ALA A 56 7.08 -19.32 -15.83
C ALA A 56 6.69 -18.14 -14.94
N ASP A 57 7.65 -17.27 -14.60
CA ASP A 57 7.42 -16.20 -13.62
C ASP A 57 7.42 -14.80 -14.27
N TYR A 58 6.55 -13.96 -13.72
CA TYR A 58 6.36 -12.58 -14.16
C TYR A 58 6.55 -11.61 -13.01
N TRP A 59 7.20 -10.49 -13.29
CA TRP A 59 7.25 -9.32 -12.43
C TRP A 59 6.12 -8.35 -12.80
N THR A 60 5.34 -7.92 -11.81
CA THR A 60 4.33 -6.87 -11.99
C THR A 60 4.89 -5.49 -11.68
N ASN A 61 4.82 -4.56 -12.63
CA ASN A 61 5.16 -3.16 -12.44
C ASN A 61 3.98 -2.26 -12.82
N TYR A 62 3.55 -1.42 -11.88
CA TYR A 62 2.46 -0.45 -12.03
C TYR A 62 2.95 1.01 -12.06
N GLU A 63 4.25 1.27 -12.12
CA GLU A 63 4.80 2.63 -12.05
C GLU A 63 4.21 3.55 -13.12
N PHE A 64 4.14 3.09 -14.36
CA PHE A 64 3.52 3.84 -15.45
C PHE A 64 2.02 4.08 -15.22
N HIS A 65 1.27 3.04 -14.86
CA HIS A 65 -0.17 3.14 -14.57
C HIS A 65 -0.44 4.13 -13.44
N ASN A 66 0.40 4.13 -12.40
CA ASN A 66 0.31 5.08 -11.31
C ASN A 66 0.57 6.53 -11.77
N LYS A 67 1.52 6.76 -12.70
CA LYS A 67 1.75 8.08 -13.31
C LYS A 67 0.54 8.54 -14.13
N VAL A 68 -0.03 7.66 -14.95
CA VAL A 68 -1.22 7.96 -15.76
C VAL A 68 -2.44 8.28 -14.88
N ILE A 69 -2.68 7.47 -13.84
CA ILE A 69 -3.79 7.69 -12.90
C ILE A 69 -3.58 9.00 -12.13
N PHE A 70 -2.36 9.30 -11.71
CA PHE A 70 -2.06 10.56 -11.03
C PHE A 70 -2.35 11.77 -11.93
N PHE A 71 -1.93 11.70 -13.20
CA PHE A 71 -2.25 12.72 -14.18
C PHE A 71 -3.77 12.85 -14.37
N TYR A 72 -4.49 11.74 -14.54
CA TYR A 72 -5.95 11.77 -14.68
C TYR A 72 -6.66 12.37 -13.46
N LEU A 73 -6.23 12.03 -12.24
CA LEU A 73 -6.79 12.62 -11.01
C LEU A 73 -6.56 14.13 -10.93
N SER A 74 -5.47 14.65 -11.50
CA SER A 74 -5.25 16.11 -11.58
C SER A 74 -6.28 16.82 -12.46
N CYS A 75 -6.89 16.10 -13.40
CA CYS A 75 -7.95 16.62 -14.28
C CYS A 75 -9.36 16.45 -13.71
N VAL A 76 -9.54 15.61 -12.68
CA VAL A 76 -10.83 15.29 -12.07
C VAL A 76 -11.03 16.13 -10.79
N PRO A 77 -12.25 16.62 -10.49
CA PRO A 77 -12.54 17.27 -9.21
C PRO A 77 -12.30 16.35 -8.00
N LYS A 78 -11.75 16.89 -6.91
CA LYS A 78 -11.45 16.12 -5.68
C LYS A 78 -12.63 15.32 -5.13
N SER A 79 -13.85 15.84 -5.27
CA SER A 79 -15.08 15.16 -4.83
C SER A 79 -15.35 13.82 -5.52
N GLN A 80 -14.74 13.58 -6.68
CA GLN A 80 -14.89 12.34 -7.45
C GLN A 80 -13.69 11.40 -7.32
N HIS A 81 -12.61 11.82 -6.63
CA HIS A 81 -11.36 11.06 -6.54
C HIS A 81 -11.56 9.68 -5.92
N SER A 82 -12.31 9.56 -4.82
CA SER A 82 -12.60 8.28 -4.17
C SER A 82 -13.27 7.29 -5.12
N LYS A 83 -14.33 7.72 -5.82
CA LYS A 83 -15.06 6.89 -6.78
C LYS A 83 -14.18 6.47 -7.96
N THR A 84 -13.37 7.38 -8.49
CA THR A 84 -12.44 7.08 -9.57
C THR A 84 -11.35 6.10 -9.14
N LEU A 85 -10.79 6.28 -7.94
CA LEU A 85 -9.78 5.37 -7.38
C LEU A 85 -10.36 3.97 -7.13
N GLU A 86 -11.59 3.86 -6.63
CA GLU A 86 -12.29 2.57 -6.48
C GLU A 86 -12.44 1.83 -7.82
N GLN A 87 -12.79 2.54 -8.88
CA GLN A 87 -12.89 1.98 -10.23
C GLN A 87 -11.55 1.45 -10.73
N PHE A 88 -10.46 2.19 -10.52
CA PHE A 88 -9.14 1.69 -10.90
C PHE A 88 -8.68 0.52 -10.03
N CYS A 89 -9.04 0.49 -8.74
CA CYS A 89 -8.72 -0.61 -7.83
C CYS A 89 -9.43 -1.90 -8.23
N SER A 90 -10.65 -1.83 -8.77
CA SER A 90 -11.36 -3.02 -9.26
C SER A 90 -10.72 -3.59 -10.53
N ILE A 91 -10.18 -2.72 -11.39
CA ILE A 91 -9.47 -3.13 -12.62
C ILE A 91 -8.07 -3.66 -12.31
N MET A 92 -7.38 -3.09 -11.32
CA MET A 92 -6.00 -3.42 -10.94
C MET A 92 -5.89 -3.77 -9.45
N PRO A 93 -6.47 -4.91 -9.00
CA PRO A 93 -6.56 -5.26 -7.58
C PRO A 93 -5.22 -5.56 -6.90
N THR A 94 -4.19 -5.87 -7.68
CA THR A 94 -2.83 -6.18 -7.20
C THR A 94 -1.90 -4.96 -7.17
N ASN A 95 -2.40 -3.75 -7.42
CA ASN A 95 -1.59 -2.53 -7.42
C ASN A 95 -1.50 -1.91 -6.00
N PRO A 96 -0.35 -2.03 -5.31
CA PRO A 96 -0.19 -1.48 -3.96
C PRO A 96 -0.24 0.05 -3.92
N GLY A 97 0.31 0.73 -4.94
CA GLY A 97 0.39 2.19 -4.96
C GLY A 97 -1.00 2.83 -5.04
N LEU A 98 -1.88 2.24 -5.85
CA LEU A 98 -3.26 2.68 -5.97
C LEU A 98 -4.07 2.41 -4.69
N ALA A 99 -3.92 1.22 -4.11
CA ALA A 99 -4.58 0.85 -2.86
C ALA A 99 -4.21 1.80 -1.73
N LEU A 100 -2.91 2.10 -1.55
CA LEU A 100 -2.44 3.04 -0.52
C LEU A 100 -3.02 4.44 -0.72
N ARG A 101 -3.14 4.89 -1.97
CA ARG A 101 -3.70 6.21 -2.28
C ARG A 101 -5.19 6.29 -1.98
N LEU A 102 -5.95 5.23 -2.29
CA LEU A 102 -7.35 5.15 -1.92
C LEU A 102 -7.53 5.16 -0.39
N LEU A 103 -6.70 4.43 0.34
CA LEU A 103 -6.72 4.44 1.81
C LEU A 103 -6.39 5.84 2.37
N GLN A 104 -5.41 6.54 1.81
CA GLN A 104 -5.12 7.92 2.19
C GLN A 104 -6.32 8.85 1.96
N GLN A 105 -6.99 8.71 0.82
CA GLN A 105 -8.18 9.52 0.50
C GLN A 105 -9.31 9.32 1.53
N TYR A 106 -9.62 8.08 1.91
CA TYR A 106 -10.64 7.82 2.94
C TYR A 106 -10.25 8.33 4.32
N TRP A 107 -8.95 8.36 4.63
CA TRP A 107 -8.45 8.97 5.86
C TRP A 107 -8.68 10.48 5.88
N GLU A 108 -8.35 11.17 4.78
CA GLU A 108 -8.60 12.61 4.62
C GLU A 108 -10.10 12.95 4.65
N GLU A 109 -10.95 12.08 4.12
CA GLU A 109 -12.42 12.20 4.17
C GLU A 109 -13.02 11.82 5.53
N GLY A 110 -12.21 11.35 6.49
CA GLY A 110 -12.64 10.98 7.84
C GLY A 110 -13.49 9.70 7.91
N THR A 111 -13.56 8.91 6.84
CA THR A 111 -14.44 7.74 6.76
C THR A 111 -13.74 6.46 7.24
N VAL A 112 -13.50 6.40 8.56
CA VAL A 112 -12.67 5.34 9.19
C VAL A 112 -13.24 3.92 9.03
N GLN A 113 -14.57 3.76 8.97
CA GLN A 113 -15.19 2.44 8.79
C GLN A 113 -14.95 1.87 7.39
N ILE A 114 -15.07 2.70 6.35
CA ILE A 114 -14.77 2.29 4.96
C ILE A 114 -13.28 2.02 4.83
N LEU A 115 -12.43 2.88 5.40
CA LEU A 115 -10.98 2.67 5.46
C LEU A 115 -10.64 1.30 6.03
N LYS A 116 -11.23 0.92 7.17
CA LYS A 116 -11.04 -0.39 7.79
C LYS A 116 -11.44 -1.53 6.87
N LEU A 117 -12.64 -1.48 6.27
CA LEU A 117 -13.13 -2.53 5.39
C LEU A 117 -12.22 -2.70 4.17
N GLN A 118 -11.86 -1.60 3.53
CA GLN A 118 -11.01 -1.57 2.35
C GLN A 118 -9.59 -2.04 2.65
N ALA A 119 -8.98 -1.56 3.74
CA ALA A 119 -7.65 -2.02 4.17
C ALA A 119 -7.65 -3.53 4.44
N LYS A 120 -8.70 -4.05 5.11
CA LYS A 120 -8.88 -5.49 5.31
C LYS A 120 -8.99 -6.25 3.99
N MET A 121 -9.75 -5.77 3.02
CA MET A 121 -9.84 -6.41 1.69
C MET A 121 -8.48 -6.44 0.98
N PHE A 122 -7.72 -5.33 1.03
CA PHE A 122 -6.41 -5.26 0.39
C PHE A 122 -5.37 -6.19 1.01
N THR A 123 -5.47 -6.53 2.31
CA THR A 123 -4.56 -7.52 2.91
C THR A 123 -4.69 -8.92 2.28
N TYR A 124 -5.83 -9.26 1.67
CA TYR A 124 -5.99 -10.51 0.93
C TYR A 124 -5.39 -10.44 -0.48
N ASN A 125 -5.55 -9.31 -1.17
CA ASN A 125 -5.12 -9.15 -2.56
C ASN A 125 -3.63 -8.79 -2.68
N ILE A 126 -3.08 -8.05 -1.70
CA ILE A 126 -1.74 -7.46 -1.73
C ILE A 126 -0.98 -7.86 -0.46
N THR A 127 -0.79 -9.17 -0.30
CA THR A 127 -0.24 -9.77 0.93
C THR A 127 1.19 -9.35 1.27
N THR A 128 1.96 -8.91 0.27
CA THR A 128 3.39 -8.54 0.43
C THR A 128 3.60 -7.09 0.85
N CYS A 129 2.57 -6.24 0.83
CA CYS A 129 2.73 -4.82 1.13
C CYS A 129 2.59 -4.53 2.63
N LEU A 130 3.73 -4.27 3.30
CA LEU A 130 3.78 -3.93 4.72
C LEU A 130 2.91 -2.72 5.10
N ALA A 131 2.89 -1.68 4.27
CA ALA A 131 2.16 -0.45 4.57
C ALA A 131 0.65 -0.70 4.71
N ILE A 132 0.07 -1.56 3.86
CA ILE A 132 -1.35 -1.92 3.92
C ILE A 132 -1.66 -2.67 5.23
N TRP A 133 -0.80 -3.60 5.64
CA TRP A 133 -0.94 -4.30 6.93
C TRP A 133 -0.92 -3.32 8.10
N LYS A 134 0.04 -2.39 8.13
CA LYS A 134 0.15 -1.37 9.18
C LYS A 134 -1.09 -0.49 9.24
N ILE A 135 -1.59 -0.03 8.08
CA ILE A 135 -2.82 0.78 8.01
C ILE A 135 -4.04 0.00 8.51
N ALA A 136 -4.20 -1.26 8.10
CA ALA A 136 -5.30 -2.10 8.56
C ALA A 136 -5.27 -2.30 10.07
N ILE A 137 -4.10 -2.57 10.64
CA ILE A 137 -3.89 -2.73 12.08
C ILE A 137 -4.18 -1.42 12.81
N SER A 138 -3.65 -0.28 12.34
CA SER A 138 -3.89 1.02 12.98
C SER A 138 -5.36 1.42 12.94
N ALA A 139 -6.07 1.12 11.84
CA ALA A 139 -7.50 1.38 11.72
C ALA A 139 -8.32 0.56 12.72
N GLU A 140 -7.95 -0.71 12.96
CA GLU A 140 -8.59 -1.55 13.99
C GLU A 140 -8.24 -1.14 15.42
N CYS A 141 -7.00 -0.72 15.67
CA CYS A 141 -6.59 -0.14 16.95
C CYS A 141 -7.41 1.09 17.29
N PHE A 142 -7.63 1.99 16.31
CA PHE A 142 -8.45 3.20 16.49
C PHE A 142 -9.89 2.86 16.89
N LEU A 143 -10.45 1.77 16.35
CA LEU A 143 -11.80 1.30 16.65
C LEU A 143 -11.87 0.39 17.89
N LYS A 144 -10.80 0.32 18.70
CA LYS A 144 -10.69 -0.48 19.94
C LYS A 144 -10.94 -1.99 19.74
N GLY A 145 -10.73 -2.50 18.52
CA GLY A 145 -10.91 -3.91 18.18
C GLY A 145 -9.73 -4.77 18.60
N GLN A 146 -9.43 -4.91 19.90
CA GLN A 146 -8.22 -5.63 20.34
C GLN A 146 -8.11 -7.04 19.76
N ARG A 147 -9.17 -7.86 19.80
CA ARG A 147 -9.15 -9.23 19.25
C ARG A 147 -8.82 -9.26 17.75
N GLU A 148 -9.40 -8.34 17.00
CA GLU A 148 -9.17 -8.21 15.56
C GLU A 148 -7.73 -7.82 15.24
N VAL A 149 -7.12 -6.96 16.05
CA VAL A 149 -5.71 -6.59 15.94
C VAL A 149 -4.80 -7.81 16.08
N HIS A 150 -5.05 -8.67 17.08
CA HIS A 150 -4.27 -9.91 17.25
C HIS A 150 -4.42 -10.84 16.04
N HIS A 151 -5.64 -10.99 15.50
CA HIS A 151 -5.87 -11.80 14.30
C HIS A 151 -5.16 -11.22 13.06
N LEU A 152 -5.14 -9.90 12.91
CA LEU A 152 -4.41 -9.24 11.82
C LEU A 152 -2.90 -9.44 11.95
N TYR A 153 -2.33 -9.28 13.14
CA TYR A 153 -0.91 -9.57 13.38
C TYR A 153 -0.57 -11.03 13.06
N GLN A 154 -1.35 -12.00 13.56
CA GLN A 154 -1.13 -13.41 13.26
C GLN A 154 -1.11 -13.70 11.75
N ARG A 155 -2.05 -13.10 11.00
CA ARG A 155 -2.09 -13.23 9.54
C ARG A 155 -0.93 -12.51 8.86
N ALA A 156 -0.55 -11.33 9.35
CA ALA A 156 0.58 -10.60 8.82
C ALA A 156 1.89 -11.41 8.95
N PHE A 157 2.12 -12.08 10.09
CA PHE A 157 3.31 -12.93 10.26
C PHE A 157 3.30 -14.20 9.40
N GLN A 158 2.13 -14.73 9.03
CA GLN A 158 2.07 -15.84 8.07
C GLN A 158 2.53 -15.40 6.66
N LYS A 159 2.37 -14.12 6.31
CA LYS A 159 2.73 -13.58 5.00
C LYS A 159 4.08 -12.88 4.96
N LEU A 160 4.46 -12.21 6.05
CA LEU A 160 5.67 -11.42 6.20
C LEU A 160 6.43 -11.80 7.50
N PRO A 161 6.87 -13.07 7.63
CA PRO A 161 7.48 -13.56 8.88
C PRO A 161 8.79 -12.84 9.24
N LEU A 162 9.56 -12.42 8.24
CA LEU A 162 10.87 -11.80 8.42
C LEU A 162 10.81 -10.28 8.67
N CYS A 163 9.61 -9.71 8.81
CA CYS A 163 9.44 -8.27 8.93
C CYS A 163 9.60 -7.78 10.38
N ALA A 164 10.81 -7.36 10.75
CA ALA A 164 11.14 -6.90 12.10
C ALA A 164 10.27 -5.74 12.61
N THR A 165 9.84 -4.84 11.71
CA THR A 165 8.96 -3.74 12.09
C THR A 165 7.59 -4.20 12.57
N LEU A 166 7.03 -5.28 12.00
CA LEU A 166 5.75 -5.84 12.46
C LEU A 166 5.88 -6.48 13.85
N TRP A 167 6.98 -7.20 14.09
CA TRP A 167 7.28 -7.77 15.40
C TRP A 167 7.39 -6.69 16.49
N LYS A 168 8.09 -5.59 16.17
CA LYS A 168 8.19 -4.43 17.05
C LYS A 168 6.83 -3.78 17.32
N ASP A 169 6.04 -3.54 16.26
CA ASP A 169 4.73 -2.93 16.39
C ASP A 169 3.79 -3.78 17.28
N GLN A 170 3.85 -5.12 17.18
CA GLN A 170 3.09 -6.00 18.06
C GLN A 170 3.59 -5.97 19.51
N LEU A 171 4.90 -6.00 19.74
CA LEU A 171 5.47 -5.91 21.10
C LEU A 171 5.05 -4.61 21.79
N LEU A 172 5.10 -3.49 21.08
CA LEU A 172 4.66 -2.19 21.60
C LEU A 172 3.16 -2.18 21.90
N PHE A 173 2.34 -2.78 21.03
CA PHE A 173 0.90 -2.91 21.24
C PHE A 173 0.59 -3.70 22.52
N GLU A 174 1.20 -4.87 22.70
CA GLU A 174 1.02 -5.73 23.89
C GLU A 174 1.52 -5.04 25.17
N ALA A 175 2.66 -4.34 25.10
CA ALA A 175 3.20 -3.58 26.23
C ALA A 175 2.26 -2.42 26.63
N SER A 176 1.69 -1.71 25.65
CA SER A 176 0.74 -0.62 25.90
C SER A 176 -0.60 -1.09 26.47
N GLY A 177 -0.99 -2.33 26.18
CA GLY A 177 -2.22 -2.94 26.70
C GLY A 177 -2.11 -3.50 28.12
N GLY A 178 -0.97 -3.32 28.81
CA GLY A 178 -0.71 -3.92 30.12
C GLY A 178 -0.47 -5.44 30.05
N GLY A 179 0.03 -5.94 28.91
CA GLY A 179 0.21 -7.36 28.66
C GLY A 179 1.04 -8.06 29.72
N LYS A 180 0.64 -9.28 30.07
CA LYS A 180 1.41 -10.16 30.98
C LYS A 180 2.79 -10.40 30.38
N THR A 181 3.84 -10.21 31.18
CA THR A 181 5.25 -10.37 30.80
C THR A 181 5.55 -11.73 30.16
N ASP A 182 4.77 -12.76 30.49
CA ASP A 182 4.84 -14.10 29.88
C ASP A 182 4.46 -14.12 28.39
N ASN A 183 3.49 -13.31 27.96
CA ASN A 183 3.10 -13.21 26.56
C ASN A 183 4.17 -12.49 25.73
N LEU A 184 4.73 -11.42 26.30
CA LEU A 184 5.86 -10.70 25.69
C LEU A 184 7.07 -11.61 25.54
N ARG A 185 7.41 -12.41 26.57
CA ARG A 185 8.51 -13.37 26.52
C ARG A 185 8.31 -14.41 25.42
N LYS A 186 7.11 -15.00 25.31
CA LYS A 186 6.76 -15.94 24.24
C LYS A 186 6.89 -15.32 22.85
N LEU A 187 6.50 -14.05 22.70
CA LEU A 187 6.58 -13.35 21.42
C LEU A 187 8.04 -13.09 21.01
N VAL A 188 8.89 -12.71 21.97
CA VAL A 188 10.34 -12.54 21.74
C VAL A 188 10.99 -13.87 21.36
N SER A 189 10.69 -14.97 22.06
CA SER A 189 11.20 -16.30 21.69
C SER A 189 10.81 -16.70 20.27
N LYS A 190 9.54 -16.48 19.89
CA LYS A 190 9.06 -16.77 18.54
C LYS A 190 9.72 -15.91 17.47
N CYS A 191 10.03 -14.65 17.78
CA CYS A 191 10.75 -13.75 16.88
C CYS A 191 12.19 -14.25 16.63
N GLN A 192 12.87 -14.70 17.70
CA GLN A 192 14.21 -15.28 17.63
C GLN A 192 14.22 -16.61 16.85
N GLU A 193 13.21 -17.47 17.01
CA GLU A 193 13.04 -18.71 16.24
C GLU A 193 12.91 -18.46 14.73
N VAL A 194 12.24 -17.37 14.35
CA VAL A 194 12.06 -16.97 12.94
C VAL A 194 13.34 -16.30 12.37
N GLY A 195 14.36 -16.09 13.20
CA GLY A 195 15.65 -15.52 12.79
C GLY A 195 15.64 -13.99 12.67
N VAL A 196 14.65 -13.32 13.26
CA VAL A 196 14.55 -11.86 13.26
C VAL A 196 15.18 -11.32 14.53
N SER A 197 16.36 -10.69 14.43
CA SER A 197 16.95 -9.98 15.58
C SER A 197 16.24 -8.63 15.76
N LEU A 198 15.75 -8.40 16.97
CA LEU A 198 15.16 -7.14 17.41
C LEU A 198 16.18 -6.24 18.14
N ASP A 199 17.41 -6.71 18.35
CA ASP A 199 18.41 -6.05 19.20
C ASP A 199 18.80 -4.67 18.65
N GLU A 200 18.91 -4.57 17.31
CA GLU A 200 19.23 -3.33 16.61
C GLU A 200 18.06 -2.33 16.60
N LEU A 201 16.81 -2.81 16.62
CA LEU A 201 15.60 -1.98 16.55
C LEU A 201 15.04 -1.55 17.91
N LEU A 202 15.41 -2.26 18.98
CA LEU A 202 15.05 -1.93 20.35
C LEU A 202 16.08 -1.02 21.03
N ASN A 203 17.20 -0.70 20.36
CA ASN A 203 18.33 0.03 20.96
C ASN A 203 18.62 -0.48 22.38
N LEU A 204 18.64 -1.80 22.55
CA LEU A 204 19.18 -2.43 23.76
C LEU A 204 20.71 -2.50 23.67
N ASN A 205 21.33 -1.46 23.11
CA ASN A 205 22.62 -1.04 23.62
C ASN A 205 22.34 -0.48 25.02
N THR A 206 22.25 -1.42 25.96
CA THR A 206 22.80 -1.22 27.27
C THR A 206 24.06 -0.37 27.08
N TYR A 207 24.01 0.88 27.54
CA TYR A 207 25.18 1.40 28.21
C TYR A 207 25.50 0.35 29.26
N ARG A 208 26.37 -0.60 28.89
CA ARG A 208 27.23 -1.27 29.85
C ARG A 208 27.92 -0.10 30.53
N THR A 209 27.32 0.39 31.61
CA THR A 209 28.04 1.03 32.68
C THR A 209 29.04 -0.03 33.12
N GLU A 210 30.21 0.00 32.46
CA GLU A 210 31.45 -0.39 33.07
C GLU A 210 31.62 0.48 34.32
N ASN A 211 30.92 0.17 35.40
CA ASN A 211 31.42 0.49 36.73
C ASN A 211 32.52 -0.54 37.03
N LYS A 212 33.66 -0.34 36.35
CA LYS A 212 34.95 -0.80 36.84
C LYS A 212 35.31 0.09 38.03
N ASN A 213 35.43 -0.55 39.18
CA ASN A 213 36.40 -0.29 40.24
C ASN A 213 36.63 1.17 40.67
N HIS A 214 36.20 1.50 41.89
CA HIS A 214 37.08 2.06 42.92
C HIS A 214 36.59 1.66 44.31
#